data_AF-A0A6P7YLS2-F1
#
_entry.id   AF-A0A6P7YLS2-F1
#
_cell.length_a   1.000
_cell.length_b   1.000
_cell.length_c   1.000
_cell.angle_alpha   90.00
_cell.angle_beta   90.00
_cell.angle_gamma   90.00
#
_symmetry.space_group_name_H-M   'P 1'
#
loop_
_entity.id
_entity.type
_entity.pdbx_description
1 polymer ?
#
loop_
_entity_poly.entity_id
_entity_poly.type
_entity_poly.pdbx_seq_one_letter_code
_entity_poly.pdbx_strand_id
1 'polypeptide(L)'
;MPPQRRSGARAAAEPSGLLREKRSVSVKKSKVRLESQSLWPKTVLLLLLLTCMVLAGFLSWPYMGREDGVTQVLAHSHETVQERFFKVPCSEDYDNHKRFPGCTPRVCGRGVTDMIISREEAKKIQRVAEKGLSLGGSEGGASILDLHSGALSMGKHFVNIYRYFGDTIKDIFSEEDFQLYRDIRQRVQQEIAKTFGISSSSMYLTKPTFFSRMNSTEAKTTHDEYWHPHVDKVTYGSFDYTSLLYLSDYTTDFGGGQFVFMDEDANKTIEPRAALSILWRH
;
A
#
# COMPACT_ATOMS: atom_id res chain seq x y z
N MET A 1 1.59 58.79 95.34
CA MET A 1 2.28 57.97 96.38
C MET A 1 1.69 56.56 96.38
N PRO A 2 2.37 55.56 96.96
CA PRO A 2 2.04 54.11 96.85
C PRO A 2 1.25 53.63 98.10
N PRO A 3 1.13 52.33 98.50
CA PRO A 3 1.57 51.08 97.87
C PRO A 3 0.56 49.88 97.90
N GLN A 4 0.97 48.77 97.28
CA GLN A 4 0.82 47.34 97.68
C GLN A 4 -0.43 46.74 98.40
N ARG A 5 -0.84 45.55 97.90
CA ARG A 5 -0.98 44.22 98.59
C ARG A 5 -1.14 44.18 100.13
N ARG A 6 -1.86 43.22 100.75
CA ARG A 6 -1.71 41.74 100.59
C ARG A 6 -2.80 40.94 101.36
N SER A 7 -2.95 39.63 101.05
CA SER A 7 -3.37 38.45 101.88
C SER A 7 -4.19 38.63 103.19
N GLY A 8 -5.19 37.80 103.55
CA GLY A 8 -5.75 36.57 102.97
C GLY A 8 -5.34 35.25 103.68
N ALA A 9 -6.31 34.42 104.12
CA ALA A 9 -6.09 33.03 104.61
C ALA A 9 -7.38 32.14 104.66
N ARG A 10 -7.18 30.86 104.33
CA ARG A 10 -7.89 29.58 104.64
C ARG A 10 -9.13 29.62 105.58
N ALA A 11 -10.29 29.04 105.21
CA ALA A 11 -10.69 27.60 105.07
C ALA A 11 -11.16 26.95 106.41
N ALA A 12 -12.06 25.95 106.47
CA ALA A 12 -12.57 25.01 105.45
C ALA A 12 -14.00 24.47 105.76
N ALA A 13 -14.45 23.50 104.94
CA ALA A 13 -15.58 22.55 105.13
C ALA A 13 -17.02 22.97 104.73
N GLU A 14 -17.82 21.93 104.47
CA GLU A 14 -19.16 21.87 103.83
C GLU A 14 -20.25 21.42 104.87
N PRO A 15 -21.56 21.16 104.58
CA PRO A 15 -22.20 20.91 103.27
C PRO A 15 -23.61 21.51 102.98
N SER A 16 -24.00 21.48 101.69
CA SER A 16 -25.36 21.20 101.13
C SER A 16 -26.56 22.16 101.33
N GLY A 17 -27.32 22.36 100.24
CA GLY A 17 -28.67 22.97 100.21
C GLY A 17 -29.21 23.10 98.76
N LEU A 18 -30.51 22.84 98.51
CA LEU A 18 -31.09 22.62 97.16
C LEU A 18 -32.32 23.51 96.88
N LEU A 19 -32.48 24.06 95.65
CA LEU A 19 -33.68 23.94 94.76
C LEU A 19 -33.87 25.00 93.64
N ARG A 20 -34.37 24.51 92.48
CA ARG A 20 -35.30 25.13 91.48
C ARG A 20 -34.81 26.08 90.35
N GLU A 21 -35.74 26.27 89.39
CA GLU A 21 -35.53 26.48 87.94
C GLU A 21 -36.59 27.44 87.34
N LYS A 22 -36.31 28.12 86.21
CA LYS A 22 -37.32 28.49 85.17
C LYS A 22 -36.71 28.81 83.78
N ARG A 23 -37.53 28.66 82.72
CA ARG A 23 -37.24 28.88 81.26
C ARG A 23 -37.45 30.36 80.85
N SER A 24 -37.23 30.86 79.61
CA SER A 24 -37.20 30.34 78.21
C SER A 24 -36.41 31.35 77.31
N VAL A 25 -36.34 31.38 75.95
CA VAL A 25 -37.07 30.76 74.80
C VAL A 25 -36.12 30.65 73.55
N SER A 26 -36.61 30.61 72.30
CA SER A 26 -35.80 30.49 71.06
C SER A 26 -36.44 31.17 69.82
N VAL A 27 -35.62 31.73 68.91
CA VAL A 27 -35.87 32.17 67.52
C VAL A 27 -34.55 32.84 67.03
N LYS A 28 -34.04 32.78 65.78
CA LYS A 28 -34.42 32.19 64.47
C LYS A 28 -33.12 31.73 63.72
N LYS A 29 -33.22 31.26 62.47
CA LYS A 29 -32.05 31.07 61.56
C LYS A 29 -32.42 31.41 60.11
N SER A 30 -31.64 32.23 59.41
CA SER A 30 -31.81 32.55 57.98
C SER A 30 -30.93 31.65 57.11
N LYS A 31 -31.40 31.32 55.89
CA LYS A 31 -30.72 30.41 54.96
C LYS A 31 -30.64 31.04 53.57
N VAL A 32 -29.55 31.75 53.30
CA VAL A 32 -29.29 32.34 51.97
C VAL A 32 -28.85 31.23 51.01
N ARG A 33 -29.66 30.93 49.99
CA ARG A 33 -29.36 29.99 48.91
C ARG A 33 -28.60 30.73 47.82
N LEU A 34 -27.26 30.68 47.87
CA LEU A 34 -26.43 31.24 46.80
C LEU A 34 -26.24 30.18 45.70
N GLU A 35 -27.06 30.24 44.64
CA GLU A 35 -26.85 29.39 43.46
C GLU A 35 -25.75 29.96 42.56
N SER A 36 -24.50 29.63 42.88
CA SER A 36 -23.42 29.71 41.90
C SER A 36 -23.48 28.46 41.00
N GLN A 37 -24.37 28.47 40.00
CA GLN A 37 -24.38 27.43 38.97
C GLN A 37 -23.15 27.59 38.08
N SER A 38 -22.09 26.84 38.39
CA SER A 38 -20.83 26.92 37.68
C SER A 38 -20.96 26.36 36.25
N LEU A 39 -20.91 27.26 35.27
CA LEU A 39 -20.78 26.91 33.85
C LEU A 39 -19.38 26.33 33.54
N TRP A 40 -18.38 26.70 34.33
CA TRP A 40 -16.97 26.32 34.16
C TRP A 40 -16.69 24.81 34.07
N PRO A 41 -17.17 23.92 34.96
CA PRO A 41 -16.93 22.47 34.82
C PRO A 41 -17.53 21.91 33.53
N LYS A 42 -18.65 22.45 33.04
CA LYS A 42 -19.27 22.00 31.77
C LYS A 42 -18.49 22.47 30.55
N THR A 43 -18.00 23.70 30.53
CA THR A 43 -17.17 24.21 29.43
C THR A 43 -15.78 23.58 29.40
N VAL A 44 -15.16 23.34 30.56
CA VAL A 44 -13.88 22.61 30.67
C VAL A 44 -14.03 21.16 30.21
N LEU A 45 -15.11 20.47 30.60
CA LEU A 45 -15.39 19.11 30.13
C LEU A 45 -15.60 19.07 28.61
N LEU A 46 -16.33 20.05 28.04
CA LEU A 46 -16.54 20.13 26.59
C LEU A 46 -15.23 20.37 25.83
N LEU A 47 -14.36 21.24 26.34
CA LEU A 47 -13.03 21.48 25.77
C LEU A 47 -12.14 20.23 25.85
N LEU A 48 -12.15 19.50 26.97
CA LEU A 48 -11.42 18.23 27.10
C LEU A 48 -11.92 17.17 26.11
N LEU A 49 -13.24 17.04 25.94
CA LEU A 49 -13.83 16.12 24.96
C LEU A 49 -13.45 16.52 23.52
N LEU A 50 -13.48 17.81 23.18
CA LEU A 50 -13.03 18.30 21.87
C LEU A 50 -11.54 18.03 21.62
N THR A 51 -10.66 18.28 22.61
CA THR A 51 -9.23 17.96 22.46
C THR A 51 -8.98 16.46 22.36
N CYS A 52 -9.72 15.62 23.09
CA CYS A 52 -9.63 14.18 22.96
C CYS A 52 -10.12 13.68 21.60
N MET A 53 -11.20 14.25 21.03
CA MET A 53 -11.66 13.92 19.68
C MET A 53 -10.65 14.33 18.60
N VAL A 54 -10.03 15.50 18.73
CA VAL A 54 -8.99 15.98 17.80
C VAL A 54 -7.73 15.11 17.91
N LEU A 55 -7.27 14.79 19.12
CA LEU A 55 -6.13 13.90 19.34
C LEU A 55 -6.42 12.48 18.84
N ALA A 56 -7.62 11.94 19.09
CA ALA A 56 -8.03 10.66 18.54
C ALA A 56 -8.03 10.67 17.01
N GLY A 57 -8.53 11.73 16.37
CA GLY A 57 -8.49 11.91 14.92
C GLY A 57 -7.07 11.96 14.35
N PHE A 58 -6.13 12.67 15.00
CA PHE A 58 -4.73 12.68 14.60
C PHE A 58 -4.03 11.32 14.81
N LEU A 59 -4.39 10.59 15.87
CA LEU A 59 -3.86 9.24 16.14
C LEU A 59 -4.47 8.16 15.25
N SER A 60 -5.73 8.33 14.79
CA SER A 60 -6.40 7.43 13.87
C SER A 60 -6.12 7.74 12.39
N TRP A 61 -5.64 8.95 12.07
CA TRP A 61 -5.25 9.34 10.70
C TRP A 61 -4.34 8.32 9.99
N PRO A 62 -3.22 7.83 10.58
CA PRO A 62 -2.40 6.79 9.95
C PRO A 62 -3.07 5.40 9.86
N TYR A 63 -4.18 5.17 10.57
CA TYR A 63 -4.95 3.92 10.48
C TYR A 63 -6.08 4.02 9.45
N MET A 64 -6.68 5.20 9.25
CA MET A 64 -7.75 5.41 8.27
C MET A 64 -7.25 5.50 6.82
N GLY A 65 -5.97 5.78 6.61
CA GLY A 65 -5.33 5.81 5.28
C GLY A 65 -4.65 4.51 4.86
N ARG A 66 -4.87 3.38 5.56
CA ARG A 66 -4.17 2.11 5.29
C ARG A 66 -5.00 1.20 4.39
N GLU A 67 -4.68 1.21 3.09
CA GLU A 67 -5.25 0.29 2.10
C GLU A 67 -4.98 -1.18 2.47
N ASP A 68 -5.96 -2.04 2.14
CA ASP A 68 -6.20 -3.39 2.65
C ASP A 68 -4.97 -4.26 2.97
N GLY A 69 -4.67 -4.37 4.26
CA GLY A 69 -3.73 -5.36 4.81
C GLY A 69 -2.25 -5.18 4.46
N VAL A 70 -1.89 -4.24 3.58
CA VAL A 70 -0.50 -3.97 3.21
C VAL A 70 0.31 -3.58 4.45
N THR A 71 1.50 -4.17 4.63
CA THR A 71 2.38 -3.91 5.78
C THR A 71 3.72 -3.29 5.40
N GLN A 72 4.18 -3.55 4.18
CA GLN A 72 5.50 -3.17 3.70
C GLN A 72 5.44 -2.74 2.24
N VAL A 73 6.16 -1.66 1.91
CA VAL A 73 6.49 -1.30 0.53
C VAL A 73 7.89 -1.86 0.23
N LEU A 74 8.03 -2.62 -0.86
CA LEU A 74 9.29 -3.24 -1.28
C LEU A 74 10.13 -2.32 -2.18
N ALA A 75 9.48 -1.40 -2.89
CA ALA A 75 10.09 -0.26 -3.56
C ALA A 75 9.10 0.91 -3.67
N HIS A 76 9.53 2.11 -3.29
CA HIS A 76 8.74 3.34 -3.40
C HIS A 76 8.94 4.07 -4.73
N SER A 77 7.92 4.82 -5.17
CA SER A 77 7.93 5.67 -6.37
C SER A 77 9.02 6.75 -6.36
N HIS A 78 9.45 7.20 -5.17
CA HIS A 78 10.43 8.28 -5.01
C HIS A 78 11.88 7.80 -4.83
N GLU A 79 12.14 6.50 -4.57
CA GLU A 79 13.51 5.98 -4.47
C GLU A 79 14.05 5.51 -5.83
N THR A 80 15.30 5.06 -5.93
CA THR A 80 15.82 4.40 -7.14
C THR A 80 16.62 3.18 -6.73
N VAL A 81 16.18 2.03 -7.21
CA VAL A 81 16.65 0.71 -6.80
C VAL A 81 17.68 0.21 -7.81
N GLN A 82 18.95 0.19 -7.42
CA GLN A 82 19.99 -0.44 -8.25
C GLN A 82 19.72 -1.94 -8.38
N GLU A 83 19.68 -2.65 -7.25
CA GLU A 83 19.31 -4.06 -7.18
C GLU A 83 18.85 -4.37 -5.75
N ARG A 84 17.71 -5.04 -5.60
CA ARG A 84 17.17 -5.48 -4.31
C ARG A 84 16.53 -6.85 -4.50
N PHE A 85 17.00 -7.87 -3.79
CA PHE A 85 16.48 -9.23 -3.89
C PHE A 85 15.92 -9.71 -2.54
N PHE A 86 14.63 -10.03 -2.53
CA PHE A 86 13.94 -10.63 -1.39
C PHE A 86 13.80 -12.13 -1.64
N LYS A 87 14.53 -12.96 -0.88
CA LYS A 87 14.36 -14.42 -0.91
C LYS A 87 13.03 -14.79 -0.25
N VAL A 88 12.24 -15.67 -0.88
CA VAL A 88 11.02 -16.25 -0.30
C VAL A 88 11.13 -17.79 -0.27
N PRO A 89 10.31 -18.49 0.52
CA PRO A 89 10.13 -19.93 0.35
C PRO A 89 9.65 -20.25 -1.07
N CYS A 90 10.13 -21.36 -1.66
CA CYS A 90 9.49 -21.91 -2.86
C CYS A 90 8.17 -22.60 -2.45
N SER A 91 7.22 -22.69 -3.37
CA SER A 91 5.96 -23.42 -3.12
C SER A 91 6.19 -24.91 -2.82
N GLU A 92 5.31 -25.54 -2.02
CA GLU A 92 5.44 -26.97 -1.70
C GLU A 92 5.32 -27.88 -2.93
N ASP A 93 4.54 -27.46 -3.93
CA ASP A 93 4.35 -28.16 -5.20
C ASP A 93 5.45 -27.88 -6.24
N TYR A 94 6.47 -27.09 -5.90
CA TYR A 94 7.61 -26.82 -6.75
C TYR A 94 8.30 -28.10 -7.27
N ASP A 95 8.39 -29.15 -6.44
CA ASP A 95 8.99 -30.44 -6.81
C ASP A 95 8.10 -31.30 -7.73
N ASN A 96 6.79 -31.02 -7.79
CA ASN A 96 5.85 -31.69 -8.70
C ASN A 96 5.95 -31.16 -10.13
N HIS A 97 6.56 -29.98 -10.32
CA HIS A 97 6.67 -29.33 -11.62
C HIS A 97 7.81 -29.90 -12.48
N LYS A 98 7.61 -29.94 -13.79
CA LYS A 98 8.62 -30.40 -14.76
C LYS A 98 9.86 -29.50 -14.71
N ARG A 99 10.95 -30.02 -14.16
CA ARG A 99 12.25 -29.35 -14.10
C ARG A 99 12.95 -29.38 -15.48
N PHE A 100 13.57 -28.27 -15.85
CA PHE A 100 14.37 -28.10 -17.06
C PHE A 100 15.84 -27.82 -16.69
N PRO A 101 16.79 -28.69 -17.07
CA PRO A 101 18.21 -28.53 -16.71
C PRO A 101 18.77 -27.17 -17.13
N GLY A 102 19.40 -26.46 -16.18
CA GLY A 102 19.98 -25.13 -16.39
C GLY A 102 18.98 -23.95 -16.40
N CYS A 103 17.68 -24.21 -16.53
CA CYS A 103 16.63 -23.18 -16.49
C CYS A 103 15.92 -23.13 -15.13
N THR A 104 15.61 -24.27 -14.53
CA THR A 104 14.96 -24.33 -13.21
C THR A 104 15.96 -23.92 -12.10
N PRO A 105 15.65 -22.89 -11.27
CA PRO A 105 16.59 -22.32 -10.32
C PRO A 105 16.62 -23.13 -9.02
N ARG A 106 17.44 -22.72 -8.04
CA ARG A 106 17.44 -23.32 -6.70
C ARG A 106 17.02 -22.35 -5.59
N VAL A 107 16.48 -21.19 -5.99
CA VAL A 107 16.09 -20.09 -5.13
C VAL A 107 14.82 -19.46 -5.69
N CYS A 108 13.81 -19.29 -4.84
CA CYS A 108 12.62 -18.49 -5.13
C CYS A 108 12.73 -17.13 -4.43
N GLY A 109 12.12 -16.10 -5.01
CA GLY A 109 12.40 -14.72 -4.60
C GLY A 109 11.91 -13.68 -5.58
N ARG A 110 12.13 -12.42 -5.19
CA ARG A 110 11.64 -11.21 -5.85
C ARG A 110 12.81 -10.24 -6.00
N GLY A 111 13.30 -10.08 -7.23
CA GLY A 111 14.20 -9.01 -7.62
C GLY A 111 13.42 -7.74 -7.94
N VAL A 112 13.95 -6.58 -7.54
CA VAL A 112 13.46 -5.26 -7.91
C VAL A 112 14.65 -4.40 -8.35
N THR A 113 14.54 -3.74 -9.50
CA THR A 113 15.61 -2.92 -10.08
C THR A 113 15.07 -1.93 -11.11
N ASP A 114 15.65 -0.73 -11.17
CA ASP A 114 15.46 0.25 -12.26
C ASP A 114 16.54 0.16 -13.36
N MET A 115 17.49 -0.78 -13.27
CA MET A 115 18.73 -0.76 -14.06
C MET A 115 18.64 -1.44 -15.44
N ILE A 116 17.54 -2.13 -15.75
CA ILE A 116 17.37 -2.88 -17.01
C ILE A 116 17.28 -1.91 -18.22
N ILE A 117 16.58 -0.79 -18.04
CA ILE A 117 16.41 0.26 -19.06
C ILE A 117 16.52 1.65 -18.43
N SER A 118 16.93 2.64 -19.22
CA SER A 118 16.84 4.05 -18.81
C SER A 118 15.40 4.58 -18.88
N ARG A 119 15.08 5.64 -18.14
CA ARG A 119 13.79 6.35 -18.24
C ARG A 119 13.49 6.89 -19.64
N GLU A 120 14.51 7.21 -20.44
CA GLU A 120 14.32 7.63 -21.84
C GLU A 120 14.04 6.45 -22.77
N GLU A 121 14.50 5.24 -22.47
CA GLU A 121 14.04 4.02 -23.13
C GLU A 121 12.63 3.63 -22.71
N ALA A 122 12.27 3.80 -21.42
CA ALA A 122 10.91 3.60 -20.94
C ALA A 122 9.90 4.46 -21.71
N LYS A 123 10.16 5.76 -21.85
CA LYS A 123 9.36 6.68 -22.68
C LYS A 123 9.32 6.31 -24.16
N LYS A 124 10.40 5.71 -24.71
CA LYS A 124 10.41 5.25 -26.10
C LYS A 124 9.52 4.01 -26.28
N ILE A 125 9.67 2.99 -25.44
CA ILE A 125 8.88 1.75 -25.55
C ILE A 125 7.42 1.96 -25.11
N GLN A 126 7.14 2.93 -24.22
CA GLN A 126 5.79 3.44 -23.95
C GLN A 126 5.12 3.93 -25.24
N ARG A 127 5.80 4.79 -26.02
CA ARG A 127 5.28 5.24 -27.33
C ARG A 127 5.11 4.11 -28.35
N VAL A 128 5.92 3.05 -28.28
CA VAL A 128 5.71 1.83 -29.09
C VAL A 128 4.42 1.11 -28.67
N ALA A 129 4.16 0.98 -27.37
CA ALA A 129 2.91 0.41 -26.86
C ALA A 129 1.70 1.28 -27.26
N GLU A 130 1.79 2.61 -27.12
CA GLU A 130 0.76 3.58 -27.51
C GLU A 130 0.41 3.52 -29.00
N LYS A 131 1.42 3.45 -29.88
CA LYS A 131 1.25 3.24 -31.33
C LYS A 131 0.33 2.05 -31.60
N GLY A 132 0.67 0.86 -31.09
CA GLY A 132 -0.15 -0.34 -31.29
C GLY A 132 -1.51 -0.29 -30.58
N LEU A 133 -1.58 0.31 -29.39
CA LEU A 133 -2.81 0.48 -28.61
C LEU A 133 -3.65 1.71 -29.06
N SER A 134 -3.31 2.33 -30.18
CA SER A 134 -4.17 3.28 -30.91
C SER A 134 -4.89 2.63 -32.10
N LEU A 135 -4.42 1.45 -32.54
CA LEU A 135 -5.09 0.62 -33.55
C LEU A 135 -6.31 -0.14 -33.01
N GLY A 136 -6.47 -0.21 -31.69
CA GLY A 136 -7.53 -0.95 -31.02
C GLY A 136 -7.47 -0.80 -29.50
N GLY A 137 -8.47 -1.36 -28.82
CA GLY A 137 -8.59 -1.41 -27.37
C GLY A 137 -9.73 -2.34 -26.95
N SER A 138 -9.81 -2.63 -25.65
CA SER A 138 -10.97 -3.33 -25.08
C SER A 138 -12.20 -2.42 -24.95
N GLU A 139 -13.38 -3.02 -24.77
CA GLU A 139 -14.57 -2.34 -24.26
C GLU A 139 -14.51 -2.06 -22.75
N GLY A 140 -13.61 -2.74 -22.02
CA GLY A 140 -13.37 -2.54 -20.58
C GLY A 140 -12.01 -1.90 -20.27
N GLY A 141 -11.67 -1.88 -18.98
CA GLY A 141 -10.54 -1.13 -18.43
C GLY A 141 -9.15 -1.54 -18.92
N ALA A 142 -8.93 -2.80 -19.35
CA ALA A 142 -7.61 -3.30 -19.72
C ALA A 142 -7.50 -3.60 -21.23
N SER A 143 -6.52 -3.00 -21.89
CA SER A 143 -6.17 -3.29 -23.29
C SER A 143 -4.78 -3.92 -23.38
N ILE A 144 -4.65 -4.98 -24.17
CA ILE A 144 -3.44 -5.81 -24.30
C ILE A 144 -2.87 -5.73 -25.73
N LEU A 145 -1.54 -5.64 -25.84
CA LEU A 145 -0.78 -5.70 -27.09
C LEU A 145 0.45 -6.60 -26.93
N ASP A 146 0.48 -7.74 -27.62
CA ASP A 146 1.63 -8.65 -27.72
C ASP A 146 2.28 -8.49 -29.12
N LEU A 147 3.43 -7.82 -29.20
CA LEU A 147 4.16 -7.66 -30.47
C LEU A 147 4.81 -8.96 -30.97
N HIS A 148 4.99 -9.98 -30.11
CA HIS A 148 5.62 -11.25 -30.49
C HIS A 148 4.61 -12.25 -31.09
N SER A 149 3.37 -12.31 -30.61
CA SER A 149 2.28 -13.05 -31.27
C SER A 149 1.49 -12.21 -32.27
N GLY A 150 1.52 -10.88 -32.13
CA GLY A 150 0.69 -9.92 -32.85
C GLY A 150 -0.71 -9.74 -32.27
N ALA A 151 -1.02 -10.25 -31.08
CA ALA A 151 -2.35 -10.11 -30.48
C ALA A 151 -2.62 -8.68 -29.99
N LEU A 152 -3.79 -8.13 -30.32
CA LEU A 152 -4.27 -6.82 -29.87
C LEU A 152 -5.76 -6.91 -29.45
N SER A 153 -6.11 -6.32 -28.30
CA SER A 153 -7.51 -6.17 -27.87
C SER A 153 -8.32 -5.33 -28.88
N MET A 154 -9.51 -5.82 -29.23
CA MET A 154 -10.44 -5.19 -30.16
C MET A 154 -11.88 -5.46 -29.70
N GLY A 155 -12.45 -4.53 -28.93
CA GLY A 155 -13.73 -4.73 -28.24
C GLY A 155 -13.62 -5.90 -27.25
N LYS A 156 -14.43 -6.94 -27.42
CA LYS A 156 -14.44 -8.16 -26.57
C LYS A 156 -13.53 -9.28 -27.07
N HIS A 157 -12.70 -9.02 -28.08
CA HIS A 157 -11.96 -10.05 -28.82
C HIS A 157 -10.50 -9.65 -29.02
N PHE A 158 -9.69 -10.60 -29.51
CA PHE A 158 -8.31 -10.36 -29.92
C PHE A 158 -8.18 -10.50 -31.44
N VAL A 159 -7.54 -9.50 -32.08
CA VAL A 159 -7.14 -9.56 -33.49
C VAL A 159 -5.64 -9.78 -33.60
N ASN A 160 -5.18 -10.28 -34.75
CA ASN A 160 -3.75 -10.37 -35.06
C ASN A 160 -3.33 -9.19 -35.93
N ILE A 161 -2.54 -8.25 -35.40
CA ILE A 161 -2.19 -6.98 -36.06
C ILE A 161 -1.51 -7.21 -37.42
N TYR A 162 -0.60 -8.18 -37.51
CA TYR A 162 0.13 -8.50 -38.74
C TYR A 162 -0.77 -9.05 -39.87
N ARG A 163 -1.92 -9.65 -39.52
CA ARG A 163 -2.92 -10.12 -40.48
C ARG A 163 -4.04 -9.11 -40.75
N TYR A 164 -4.39 -8.32 -39.74
CA TYR A 164 -5.54 -7.40 -39.80
C TYR A 164 -5.17 -6.06 -40.46
N PHE A 165 -3.99 -5.52 -40.16
CA PHE A 165 -3.46 -4.29 -40.77
C PHE A 165 -2.54 -4.58 -41.96
N GLY A 166 -1.97 -5.78 -42.03
CA GLY A 166 -1.16 -6.23 -43.18
C GLY A 166 0.04 -5.32 -43.41
N ASP A 167 0.17 -4.76 -44.62
CA ASP A 167 1.29 -3.87 -44.96
C ASP A 167 1.28 -2.54 -44.19
N THR A 168 0.13 -2.01 -43.75
CA THR A 168 0.08 -0.72 -43.04
C THR A 168 0.68 -0.77 -41.64
N ILE A 169 1.00 -1.96 -41.14
CA ILE A 169 1.74 -2.12 -39.87
C ILE A 169 3.11 -1.43 -39.91
N LYS A 170 3.69 -1.25 -41.11
CA LYS A 170 4.96 -0.55 -41.37
C LYS A 170 4.85 0.97 -41.25
N ASP A 171 3.65 1.52 -41.39
CA ASP A 171 3.38 2.95 -41.19
C ASP A 171 3.22 3.29 -39.69
N ILE A 172 2.99 2.27 -38.86
CA ILE A 172 2.79 2.37 -37.40
C ILE A 172 4.10 2.10 -36.64
N PHE A 173 4.80 1.03 -37.02
CA PHE A 173 6.03 0.58 -36.37
C PHE A 173 7.22 0.62 -37.33
N SER A 174 8.30 1.30 -36.92
CA SER A 174 9.58 1.27 -37.62
C SER A 174 10.44 0.09 -37.14
N GLU A 175 11.52 -0.21 -37.87
CA GLU A 175 12.44 -1.28 -37.47
C GLU A 175 13.17 -0.93 -36.15
N GLU A 176 13.36 0.36 -35.84
CA GLU A 176 13.91 0.82 -34.57
C GLU A 176 12.95 0.56 -33.39
N ASP A 177 11.63 0.66 -33.59
CA ASP A 177 10.64 0.30 -32.56
C ASP A 177 10.74 -1.20 -32.22
N PHE A 178 10.83 -2.06 -33.26
CA PHE A 178 10.98 -3.50 -33.09
C PHE A 178 12.35 -3.88 -32.53
N GLN A 179 13.43 -3.20 -32.93
CA GLN A 179 14.77 -3.40 -32.38
C GLN A 179 14.81 -3.05 -30.89
N LEU A 180 14.25 -1.90 -30.50
CA LEU A 180 14.14 -1.51 -29.09
C LEU A 180 13.37 -2.55 -28.26
N TYR A 181 12.25 -3.06 -28.77
CA TYR A 181 11.49 -4.14 -28.12
C TYR A 181 12.34 -5.42 -27.96
N ARG A 182 13.10 -5.82 -28.99
CA ARG A 182 14.00 -6.99 -28.92
C ARG A 182 15.11 -6.79 -27.89
N ASP A 183 15.72 -5.61 -27.83
CA ASP A 183 16.84 -5.29 -26.93
C ASP A 183 16.44 -5.13 -25.47
N ILE A 184 15.25 -4.55 -25.20
CA ILE A 184 14.69 -4.49 -23.84
C ILE A 184 14.35 -5.90 -23.35
N ARG A 185 13.68 -6.71 -24.18
CA ARG A 185 13.34 -8.10 -23.86
C ARG A 185 14.59 -8.95 -23.60
N GLN A 186 15.66 -8.76 -24.37
CA GLN A 186 16.92 -9.47 -24.15
C GLN A 186 17.58 -9.06 -22.83
N ARG A 187 17.56 -7.77 -22.46
CA ARG A 187 18.06 -7.32 -21.15
C ARG A 187 17.24 -7.85 -19.98
N VAL A 188 15.91 -7.91 -20.10
CA VAL A 188 15.06 -8.57 -19.10
C VAL A 188 15.44 -10.04 -18.91
N GLN A 189 15.63 -10.79 -20.01
CA GLN A 189 16.10 -12.19 -19.94
C GLN A 189 17.49 -12.32 -19.28
N GLN A 190 18.40 -11.38 -19.55
CA GLN A 190 19.75 -11.36 -18.95
C GLN A 190 19.69 -11.03 -17.45
N GLU A 191 18.85 -10.08 -17.03
CA GLU A 191 18.73 -9.71 -15.62
C GLU A 191 18.06 -10.82 -14.80
N ILE A 192 17.00 -11.46 -15.29
CA ILE A 192 16.43 -12.67 -14.65
C ILE A 192 17.52 -13.75 -14.49
N ALA A 193 18.32 -13.98 -15.54
CA ALA A 193 19.38 -14.98 -15.49
C ALA A 193 20.44 -14.69 -14.41
N LYS A 194 20.83 -13.41 -14.29
CA LYS A 194 21.71 -12.90 -13.24
C LYS A 194 21.08 -13.05 -11.84
N THR A 195 19.88 -12.51 -11.64
CA THR A 195 19.18 -12.48 -10.33
C THR A 195 18.98 -13.89 -9.75
N PHE A 196 18.65 -14.87 -10.58
CA PHE A 196 18.38 -16.25 -10.13
C PHE A 196 19.56 -17.23 -10.30
N GLY A 197 20.72 -16.77 -10.80
CA GLY A 197 21.95 -17.56 -10.88
C GLY A 197 21.91 -18.72 -11.89
N ILE A 198 21.30 -18.49 -13.05
CA ILE A 198 21.05 -19.50 -14.11
C ILE A 198 21.72 -19.07 -15.44
N SER A 199 21.77 -19.96 -16.43
CA SER A 199 22.22 -19.57 -17.77
C SER A 199 21.10 -18.89 -18.55
N SER A 200 21.35 -17.69 -19.06
CA SER A 200 20.45 -17.00 -19.98
C SER A 200 20.17 -17.80 -21.25
N SER A 201 21.11 -18.66 -21.67
CA SER A 201 20.96 -19.59 -22.80
C SER A 201 20.04 -20.79 -22.53
N SER A 202 19.68 -21.02 -21.27
CA SER A 202 18.72 -22.06 -20.87
C SER A 202 17.28 -21.52 -20.73
N MET A 203 17.12 -20.19 -20.73
CA MET A 203 15.82 -19.54 -20.74
C MET A 203 15.29 -19.39 -22.17
N TYR A 204 13.96 -19.48 -22.32
CA TYR A 204 13.26 -19.25 -23.57
C TYR A 204 12.06 -18.32 -23.33
N LEU A 205 11.75 -17.47 -24.30
CA LEU A 205 10.56 -16.62 -24.23
C LEU A 205 9.30 -17.48 -24.34
N THR A 206 8.46 -17.41 -23.31
CA THR A 206 7.14 -18.07 -23.27
C THR A 206 6.04 -17.04 -23.54
N LYS A 207 4.86 -17.52 -23.96
CA LYS A 207 3.69 -16.67 -24.22
C LYS A 207 2.69 -16.77 -23.06
N PRO A 208 2.01 -15.67 -22.69
CA PRO A 208 2.01 -14.36 -23.37
C PRO A 208 3.22 -13.46 -23.03
N THR A 209 3.52 -12.46 -23.87
CA THR A 209 4.49 -11.38 -23.58
C THR A 209 3.97 -10.07 -24.15
N PHE A 210 3.46 -9.19 -23.30
CA PHE A 210 2.57 -8.11 -23.75
C PHE A 210 2.75 -6.80 -22.97
N PHE A 211 2.32 -5.71 -23.61
CA PHE A 211 1.99 -4.46 -22.94
C PHE A 211 0.53 -4.51 -22.49
N SER A 212 0.26 -4.06 -21.26
CA SER A 212 -1.08 -3.76 -20.77
C SER A 212 -1.24 -2.25 -20.56
N ARG A 213 -2.30 -1.66 -21.11
CA ARG A 213 -2.78 -0.32 -20.74
C ARG A 213 -4.06 -0.48 -19.93
N MET A 214 -4.09 0.06 -18.72
CA MET A 214 -5.25 0.07 -17.84
C MET A 214 -5.84 1.48 -17.75
N ASN A 215 -7.15 1.58 -17.52
CA ASN A 215 -7.85 2.82 -17.18
C ASN A 215 -9.05 2.51 -16.28
N SER A 216 -9.79 3.54 -15.85
CA SER A 216 -10.91 3.42 -14.91
C SER A 216 -12.24 2.96 -15.52
N THR A 217 -12.25 2.43 -16.75
CA THR A 217 -13.46 1.83 -17.35
C THR A 217 -13.74 0.50 -16.70
N GLU A 218 -14.99 0.26 -16.28
CA GLU A 218 -15.43 -1.02 -15.74
C GLU A 218 -15.11 -2.20 -16.67
N ALA A 219 -14.80 -3.37 -16.10
CA ALA A 219 -14.67 -4.60 -16.88
C ALA A 219 -15.95 -4.94 -17.66
N LYS A 220 -15.78 -5.49 -18.87
CA LYS A 220 -16.87 -5.99 -19.73
C LYS A 220 -16.66 -7.45 -20.14
N THR A 221 -15.47 -7.99 -19.89
CA THR A 221 -15.03 -9.37 -20.09
C THR A 221 -14.05 -9.76 -18.97
N THR A 222 -13.82 -11.06 -18.75
CA THR A 222 -12.81 -11.54 -17.79
C THR A 222 -11.38 -11.11 -18.13
N HIS A 223 -11.10 -10.73 -19.38
CA HIS A 223 -9.80 -10.19 -19.80
C HIS A 223 -9.58 -8.73 -19.34
N ASP A 224 -10.63 -8.04 -18.89
CA ASP A 224 -10.54 -6.72 -18.27
C ASP A 224 -10.28 -6.78 -16.75
N GLU A 225 -10.50 -7.95 -16.12
CA GLU A 225 -10.49 -8.12 -14.66
C GLU A 225 -9.07 -8.37 -14.11
N TYR A 226 -8.17 -7.41 -14.34
CA TYR A 226 -6.73 -7.55 -14.07
C TYR A 226 -6.34 -7.52 -12.57
N TRP A 227 -7.31 -7.48 -11.65
CA TRP A 227 -7.08 -7.37 -10.19
C TRP A 227 -7.21 -8.69 -9.43
N HIS A 228 -7.55 -9.80 -10.08
CA HIS A 228 -7.74 -11.09 -9.41
C HIS A 228 -6.40 -11.70 -8.95
N PRO A 229 -6.25 -12.12 -7.67
CA PRO A 229 -5.06 -12.83 -7.21
C PRO A 229 -4.81 -14.13 -7.97
N HIS A 230 -3.59 -14.36 -8.44
CA HIS A 230 -3.19 -15.56 -9.16
C HIS A 230 -1.71 -15.87 -8.97
N VAL A 231 -1.31 -17.10 -9.34
CA VAL A 231 0.09 -17.54 -9.39
C VAL A 231 0.41 -17.85 -10.85
N ASP A 232 1.36 -17.13 -11.44
CA ASP A 232 1.69 -17.25 -12.87
C ASP A 232 1.96 -18.69 -13.33
N LYS A 233 2.60 -19.50 -12.48
CA LYS A 233 2.89 -20.91 -12.77
C LYS A 233 1.63 -21.75 -12.94
N VAL A 234 0.57 -21.43 -12.19
CA VAL A 234 -0.71 -22.15 -12.24
C VAL A 234 -1.54 -21.68 -13.44
N THR A 235 -1.56 -20.37 -13.70
CA THR A 235 -2.24 -19.78 -14.87
C THR A 235 -1.55 -20.17 -16.19
N TYR A 236 -0.22 -20.21 -16.19
CA TYR A 236 0.64 -20.44 -17.35
C TYR A 236 1.75 -21.45 -16.99
N GLY A 237 1.44 -22.75 -17.06
CA GLY A 237 2.38 -23.83 -16.68
C GLY A 237 3.76 -23.84 -17.37
N SER A 238 3.90 -23.11 -18.48
CA SER A 238 5.15 -22.87 -19.20
C SER A 238 6.08 -21.86 -18.52
N PHE A 239 5.59 -21.00 -17.63
CA PHE A 239 6.39 -19.95 -16.99
C PHE A 239 7.31 -20.58 -15.93
N ASP A 240 8.56 -20.13 -15.86
CA ASP A 240 9.48 -20.46 -14.76
C ASP A 240 9.96 -19.20 -14.01
N TYR A 241 9.71 -18.02 -14.59
CA TYR A 241 9.95 -16.69 -14.03
C TYR A 241 8.93 -15.73 -14.64
N THR A 242 8.55 -14.71 -13.89
CA THR A 242 7.75 -13.59 -14.41
C THR A 242 8.56 -12.30 -14.27
N SER A 243 8.33 -11.37 -15.21
CA SER A 243 8.88 -10.02 -15.16
C SER A 243 7.80 -9.02 -15.50
N LEU A 244 7.65 -7.99 -14.67
CA LEU A 244 6.81 -6.82 -14.93
C LEU A 244 7.71 -5.58 -15.02
N LEU A 245 7.67 -4.90 -16.16
CA LEU A 245 8.38 -3.66 -16.41
C LEU A 245 7.35 -2.52 -16.52
N TYR A 246 7.46 -1.52 -15.66
CA TYR A 246 6.59 -0.36 -15.66
C TYR A 246 7.07 0.72 -16.62
N LEU A 247 6.11 1.35 -17.31
CA LEU A 247 6.34 2.38 -18.32
C LEU A 247 5.72 3.75 -17.94
N SER A 248 5.09 3.83 -16.76
CA SER A 248 4.38 5.00 -16.24
C SER A 248 4.64 5.17 -14.74
N ASP A 249 4.50 6.40 -14.24
CA ASP A 249 4.83 6.79 -12.87
C ASP A 249 3.59 6.89 -11.96
N TYR A 250 3.55 6.09 -10.88
CA TYR A 250 2.52 6.16 -9.84
C TYR A 250 2.45 7.54 -9.19
N THR A 251 1.24 8.00 -8.86
CA THR A 251 0.86 9.36 -8.43
C THR A 251 1.11 10.49 -9.44
N THR A 252 1.75 10.22 -10.57
CA THR A 252 2.00 11.21 -11.64
C THR A 252 1.11 10.96 -12.86
N ASP A 253 1.17 9.75 -13.42
CA ASP A 253 0.37 9.32 -14.57
C ASP A 253 -0.96 8.68 -14.15
N PHE A 254 -0.99 8.03 -12.98
CA PHE A 254 -2.17 7.34 -12.44
C PHE A 254 -2.14 7.20 -10.91
N GLY A 255 -3.29 6.89 -10.31
CA GLY A 255 -3.45 6.53 -8.90
C GLY A 255 -4.08 5.14 -8.75
N GLY A 256 -3.89 4.50 -7.59
CA GLY A 256 -4.15 3.07 -7.41
C GLY A 256 -3.21 2.20 -8.26
N GLY A 257 -3.58 0.94 -8.49
CA GLY A 257 -2.85 0.04 -9.40
C GLY A 257 -1.47 -0.42 -8.91
N GLN A 258 -1.20 -0.33 -7.60
CA GLN A 258 0.02 -0.86 -7.00
C GLN A 258 0.05 -2.39 -7.09
N PHE A 259 1.23 -2.99 -7.30
CA PHE A 259 1.36 -4.44 -7.37
C PHE A 259 1.58 -5.01 -5.97
N VAL A 260 0.72 -5.94 -5.55
CA VAL A 260 0.73 -6.54 -4.21
C VAL A 260 1.11 -8.02 -4.30
N PHE A 261 2.22 -8.40 -3.67
CA PHE A 261 2.47 -9.78 -3.28
C PHE A 261 1.64 -10.10 -2.04
N MET A 262 0.78 -11.10 -2.14
CA MET A 262 -0.01 -11.62 -1.03
C MET A 262 0.75 -12.79 -0.39
N ASP A 263 1.33 -12.56 0.79
CA ASP A 263 2.12 -13.55 1.52
C ASP A 263 1.40 -13.99 2.80
N GLU A 264 1.73 -15.18 3.32
CA GLU A 264 1.14 -15.75 4.54
C GLU A 264 1.31 -14.87 5.79
N ASP A 265 2.43 -14.14 5.88
CA ASP A 265 2.73 -13.23 6.99
C ASP A 265 2.07 -11.85 6.81
N ALA A 266 2.08 -11.33 5.58
CA ALA A 266 1.74 -9.95 5.28
C ALA A 266 1.73 -9.61 3.79
N ASN A 267 0.74 -8.84 3.33
CA ASN A 267 0.74 -8.22 2.00
C ASN A 267 1.90 -7.21 1.85
N LYS A 268 2.68 -7.32 0.76
CA LYS A 268 3.84 -6.47 0.46
C LYS A 268 3.69 -5.85 -0.93
N THR A 269 3.72 -4.53 -1.01
CA THR A 269 3.39 -3.77 -2.24
C THR A 269 4.62 -3.18 -2.93
N ILE A 270 4.50 -2.87 -4.22
CA ILE A 270 5.46 -2.07 -5.00
C ILE A 270 4.71 -0.91 -5.64
N GLU A 271 5.22 0.31 -5.44
CA GLU A 271 4.71 1.52 -6.08
C GLU A 271 5.22 1.58 -7.55
N PRO A 272 4.34 1.51 -8.56
CA PRO A 272 4.75 1.48 -9.96
C PRO A 272 5.55 2.71 -10.42
N ARG A 273 6.53 2.50 -11.31
CA ARG A 273 7.39 3.60 -11.75
C ARG A 273 8.05 3.37 -13.10
N ALA A 274 8.13 4.37 -13.98
CA ALA A 274 8.74 4.20 -15.29
C ALA A 274 10.22 3.73 -15.18
N ALA A 275 10.54 2.65 -15.89
CA ALA A 275 11.77 1.84 -15.85
C ALA A 275 11.93 0.84 -14.68
N LEU A 276 11.09 0.91 -13.64
CA LEU A 276 11.13 -0.06 -12.54
C LEU A 276 10.69 -1.44 -13.03
N SER A 277 11.48 -2.45 -12.72
CA SER A 277 11.28 -3.85 -13.08
C SER A 277 11.14 -4.71 -11.82
N ILE A 278 10.09 -5.51 -11.76
CA ILE A 278 9.90 -6.58 -10.78
C ILE A 278 10.19 -7.90 -11.48
N LEU A 279 11.08 -8.71 -10.95
CA LEU A 279 11.42 -10.06 -11.42
C LEU A 279 11.09 -11.06 -10.32
N TRP A 280 10.27 -12.09 -10.56
CA TRP A 280 9.92 -13.03 -9.48
C TRP A 280 9.77 -14.48 -9.91
N ARG A 281 9.90 -15.34 -8.90
CA ARG A 281 9.53 -16.74 -8.92
C ARG A 281 9.00 -17.18 -7.54
N HIS A 282 7.96 -18.00 -7.57
CA HIS A 282 7.44 -18.82 -6.47
C HIS A 282 7.90 -20.29 -6.63
#